data_AF-A0A7K4GNG2-F1
#
_entry.id   AF-A0A7K4GNG2-F1
#
_cell.length_a   1.000
_cell.length_b   1.000
_cell.length_c   1.000
_cell.angle_alpha   90.00
_cell.angle_beta   90.00
_cell.angle_gamma   90.00
#
_symmetry.space_group_name_H-M   'P 1'
#
loop_
_entity.id
_entity.type
_entity.pdbx_description
1 polymer ?
#
loop_
_entity_poly.entity_id
_entity_poly.type
_entity_poly.pdbx_seq_one_letter_code
_entity_poly.pdbx_strand_id
1 'polypeptide(L)'
;MEAIAINRYIEVICPVCNSKKVIQVPKSVVNQASQLTTISVPQDKVCPHHFQLFLDKNFSIRGYQKVDFQLDPEDKKREKRLKPSYKDHFVDSLNLYQSIKSENNTPKNVSEKPKYKKPTSNFEENFNKKNDMTLQEIYEEFWEFIDDKNEIFSKFITNDKKRRTLLRMRDLSPLPNSS
;
A
#
# COMPACT_ATOMS: atom_id res chain seq x y z
N MET A 1 0.96 4.66 -43.14
CA MET A 1 0.39 5.95 -42.71
C MET A 1 0.99 6.28 -41.36
N GLU A 2 1.98 7.16 -41.32
CA GLU A 2 2.52 7.67 -40.06
C GLU A 2 1.45 8.52 -39.38
N ALA A 3 1.02 8.10 -38.20
CA ALA A 3 0.15 8.90 -37.37
C ALA A 3 0.93 10.15 -36.97
N ILE A 4 0.56 11.31 -37.53
CA ILE A 4 1.09 12.61 -37.13
C ILE A 4 0.81 12.74 -35.62
N ALA A 5 1.85 12.63 -34.81
CA ALA A 5 1.76 12.79 -33.36
C ALA A 5 1.50 14.27 -33.07
N ILE A 6 0.23 14.65 -33.07
CA ILE A 6 -0.15 16.01 -32.70
C ILE A 6 0.11 16.13 -31.19
N ASN A 7 1.00 17.05 -30.83
CA ASN A 7 1.30 17.37 -29.45
C ASN A 7 0.49 18.60 -28.99
N ARG A 8 0.13 18.65 -27.72
CA ARG A 8 -0.51 19.80 -27.08
C ARG A 8 0.33 20.28 -25.90
N TYR A 9 0.34 21.59 -25.68
CA TYR A 9 1.01 22.22 -24.56
C TYR A 9 -0.01 22.54 -23.48
N ILE A 10 0.29 22.18 -22.24
CA ILE A 10 -0.55 22.46 -21.07
C ILE A 10 0.29 23.09 -19.97
N GLU A 11 -0.29 24.06 -19.25
CA GLU A 11 0.34 24.64 -18.07
C GLU A 11 0.02 23.79 -16.84
N VAL A 12 1.05 23.23 -16.22
CA VAL A 12 0.95 22.36 -15.05
C VAL A 12 1.42 23.10 -13.81
N ILE A 13 0.66 22.97 -12.73
CA ILE A 13 0.93 23.59 -11.44
C ILE A 13 1.25 22.49 -10.42
N CYS A 14 2.39 22.57 -9.74
CA CYS A 14 2.71 21.61 -8.69
C CYS A 14 1.77 21.79 -7.49
N PRO A 15 1.09 20.73 -6.99
CA PRO A 15 0.18 20.81 -5.84
C PRO A 15 0.91 20.93 -4.48
N VAL A 16 2.24 20.89 -4.46
CA VAL A 16 3.05 20.98 -3.24
C VAL A 16 3.66 22.37 -3.06
N CYS A 17 4.22 22.95 -4.13
CA CYS A 17 4.96 24.22 -4.08
C CYS A 17 4.41 25.30 -5.03
N ASN A 18 3.34 25.01 -5.78
CA ASN A 18 2.71 25.92 -6.75
C ASN A 18 3.60 26.41 -7.89
N SER A 19 4.78 25.80 -8.11
CA SER A 19 5.59 26.05 -9.31
C SER A 19 4.80 25.71 -10.57
N LYS A 20 4.92 26.56 -11.59
CA LYS A 20 4.22 26.40 -12.87
C LYS A 20 5.20 26.07 -13.97
N LYS A 21 4.81 25.18 -14.88
CA LYS A 21 5.58 24.90 -16.10
C LYS A 21 4.69 24.40 -17.21
N VAL A 22 5.02 24.77 -18.44
CA VAL A 22 4.36 24.23 -19.63
C VAL A 22 5.01 22.89 -19.99
N ILE A 23 4.21 21.84 -20.11
CA ILE A 23 4.66 20.53 -20.57
C ILE A 23 3.96 20.13 -21.87
N GLN A 24 4.64 19.29 -22.66
CA GLN A 24 4.11 18.76 -23.91
C GLN A 24 3.49 17.37 -23.68
N VAL A 25 2.24 17.20 -24.10
CA VAL A 25 1.48 15.95 -23.98
C VAL A 25 1.06 15.47 -25.37
N PRO A 26 1.42 14.23 -25.78
CA PRO A 26 0.96 13.65 -27.03
C PRO A 26 -0.55 13.37 -27.01
N LYS A 27 -1.27 13.74 -28.08
CA LYS A 27 -2.71 13.45 -28.19
C LYS A 27 -3.03 11.95 -28.17
N SER A 28 -2.10 11.11 -28.61
CA SER A 28 -2.26 9.65 -28.64
C SER A 28 -2.53 9.08 -27.26
N VAL A 29 -1.83 9.56 -26.22
CA VAL A 29 -1.99 9.09 -24.84
C VAL A 29 -3.35 9.50 -24.27
N VAL A 30 -3.81 10.71 -24.59
CA VAL A 30 -5.08 11.24 -24.07
C VAL A 30 -6.29 10.58 -24.70
N ASN A 31 -6.24 10.33 -26.01
CA ASN A 31 -7.36 9.75 -26.75
C ASN A 31 -7.60 8.26 -26.47
N GLN A 32 -6.60 7.54 -25.96
CA GLN A 32 -6.74 6.13 -25.57
C GLN A 32 -7.56 5.95 -24.29
N ALA A 33 -7.61 6.97 -23.42
CA ALA A 33 -8.35 6.89 -22.16
C ALA A 33 -9.86 7.09 -22.37
N SER A 34 -10.67 6.37 -21.59
CA SER A 34 -12.13 6.44 -21.67
C SER A 34 -12.68 7.82 -21.28
N GLN A 35 -12.12 8.44 -20.23
CA GLN A 35 -12.55 9.75 -19.71
C GLN A 35 -11.39 10.64 -19.24
N LEU A 36 -10.54 10.15 -18.34
CA LEU A 36 -9.40 10.88 -17.79
C LEU A 36 -8.09 10.15 -18.05
N THR A 37 -7.06 10.92 -18.37
CA THR A 37 -5.69 10.47 -18.56
C THR A 37 -4.87 10.85 -17.34
N THR A 38 -4.36 9.85 -16.63
CA THR A 38 -3.45 10.05 -15.51
C THR A 38 -2.03 10.18 -16.03
N ILE A 39 -1.37 11.29 -15.73
CA ILE A 39 0.04 11.51 -16.08
C ILE A 39 0.86 11.61 -14.80
N SER A 40 1.89 10.78 -14.70
CA SER A 40 2.91 10.88 -13.65
C SER A 40 3.94 11.94 -14.04
N VAL A 41 4.11 12.96 -13.19
CA VAL A 41 5.09 14.04 -13.37
C VAL A 41 6.26 13.79 -12.44
N PRO A 42 7.36 13.15 -12.91
CA PRO A 42 8.51 12.86 -12.08
C PRO A 42 9.19 14.14 -11.58
N GLN A 43 10.03 13.95 -10.57
CA GLN A 43 10.91 15.00 -10.05
C GLN A 43 11.69 15.65 -11.20
N ASP A 44 11.96 16.95 -11.07
CA ASP A 44 12.68 17.79 -12.03
C ASP A 44 11.98 18.06 -13.37
N LYS A 45 10.79 17.48 -13.61
CA LYS A 45 10.00 17.90 -14.78
C LYS A 45 9.38 19.27 -14.58
N VAL A 46 8.79 19.55 -13.42
CA VAL A 46 8.22 20.87 -13.06
C VAL A 46 8.97 21.48 -11.89
N CYS A 47 9.23 20.68 -10.87
CA CYS A 47 9.93 21.02 -9.63
C CYS A 47 10.46 19.72 -8.99
N PRO A 48 11.15 19.76 -7.84
CA PRO A 48 11.65 18.55 -7.17
C PRO A 48 10.58 17.59 -6.63
N HIS A 49 9.29 17.93 -6.72
CA HIS A 49 8.20 17.07 -6.23
C HIS A 49 7.68 16.13 -7.31
N HIS A 50 7.46 14.87 -6.95
CA HIS A 50 6.72 13.89 -7.75
C HIS A 50 5.22 14.01 -7.46
N PHE A 51 4.40 14.08 -8.51
CA PHE A 51 2.94 14.11 -8.39
C PHE A 51 2.27 13.55 -9.64
N GLN A 52 0.98 13.26 -9.55
CA GLN A 52 0.15 12.86 -10.68
C GLN A 52 -0.84 13.97 -11.02
N LEU A 53 -1.19 14.09 -12.30
CA LEU A 53 -2.24 14.99 -12.79
C LEU A 53 -3.25 14.22 -13.63
N PHE A 54 -4.50 14.70 -13.61
CA PHE A 54 -5.60 14.14 -14.38
C PHE A 54 -5.99 15.09 -15.49
N LEU A 55 -5.88 14.65 -16.74
CA LEU A 55 -6.28 15.38 -17.93
C LEU A 55 -7.54 14.81 -18.54
N ASP A 56 -8.45 15.66 -18.99
CA ASP A 56 -9.55 15.24 -19.84
C ASP A 56 -9.19 15.24 -21.34
N LYS A 57 -10.13 14.80 -22.17
CA LYS A 57 -10.00 14.77 -23.64
C LYS A 57 -9.83 16.17 -24.27
N ASN A 58 -10.18 17.22 -23.54
CA ASN A 58 -10.04 18.61 -23.97
C ASN A 58 -8.71 19.22 -23.52
N PHE A 59 -7.78 18.41 -22.98
CA PHE A 59 -6.49 18.87 -22.44
C PHE A 59 -6.64 19.82 -21.25
N SER A 60 -7.78 19.77 -20.56
CA SER A 60 -8.02 20.52 -19.34
C SER A 60 -7.63 19.68 -18.13
N ILE A 61 -6.89 20.28 -17.20
CA ILE A 61 -6.50 19.62 -15.95
C ILE A 61 -7.70 19.57 -15.01
N ARG A 62 -8.05 18.37 -14.56
CA ARG A 62 -9.19 18.11 -13.66
C ARG A 62 -8.80 17.95 -12.21
N GLY A 63 -7.54 17.64 -11.94
CA GLY A 63 -7.05 17.51 -10.57
C GLY A 63 -5.59 17.08 -10.51
N TYR A 64 -5.09 17.03 -9.28
CA TYR A 64 -3.74 16.61 -8.93
C TYR A 64 -3.79 15.61 -7.78
N GLN A 65 -2.83 14.70 -7.74
CA GLN A 65 -2.63 13.76 -6.64
C GLN A 65 -1.18 13.79 -6.18
N LYS A 66 -0.98 13.96 -4.88
CA LYS A 66 0.35 13.88 -4.24
C LYS A 66 0.73 12.41 -4.09
N VAL A 67 2.01 12.12 -4.23
CA VAL A 67 2.54 10.76 -4.04
C VAL A 67 3.13 10.68 -2.65
N ASP A 68 2.56 9.82 -1.80
CA ASP A 68 3.00 9.65 -0.41
C ASP A 68 4.25 8.76 -0.30
N PHE A 69 4.39 7.80 -1.22
CA PHE A 69 5.50 6.85 -1.23
C PHE A 69 5.85 6.44 -2.67
N GLN A 70 7.13 6.49 -3.01
CA GLN A 70 7.66 6.06 -4.30
C GLN A 70 8.67 4.93 -4.06
N LEU A 71 8.43 3.76 -4.65
CA LEU A 71 9.36 2.63 -4.59
C LEU A 71 10.58 2.92 -5.46
N ASP A 72 11.77 2.85 -4.88
CA ASP A 72 13.02 2.99 -5.63
C ASP A 72 13.34 1.68 -6.38
N PRO A 73 13.55 1.71 -7.71
CA PRO A 73 13.89 0.50 -8.47
C PRO A 73 15.27 -0.06 -8.08
N GLU A 74 16.13 0.75 -7.45
CA GLU A 74 17.45 0.35 -6.95
C GLU A 74 17.37 -0.58 -5.72
N ASP A 75 16.27 -0.58 -4.97
CA ASP A 75 16.10 -1.44 -3.79
C ASP A 75 16.12 -2.92 -4.14
N LYS A 76 15.68 -3.28 -5.36
CA LYS A 76 15.69 -4.66 -5.86
C LYS A 76 17.09 -5.23 -6.07
N LYS A 77 18.14 -4.39 -6.20
CA LYS A 77 19.53 -4.85 -6.34
C LYS A 77 20.16 -5.22 -4.99
N ARG A 78 19.65 -4.66 -3.88
CA ARG A 78 20.14 -4.95 -2.52
C ARG A 78 19.62 -6.29 -2.00
N GLU A 79 18.38 -6.64 -2.33
CA GLU A 79 17.80 -7.94 -1.93
C GLU A 79 18.52 -9.14 -2.56
N LYS A 80 19.03 -9.03 -3.79
CA LYS A 80 19.76 -10.15 -4.44
C LYS A 80 21.14 -10.43 -3.84
N ARG A 81 21.67 -9.56 -2.97
CA ARG A 81 22.95 -9.77 -2.27
C ARG A 81 22.80 -10.23 -0.82
N LEU A 82 21.58 -10.19 -0.28
CA LEU A 82 21.28 -10.72 1.04
C LEU A 82 20.59 -12.08 0.84
N LYS A 83 21.37 -13.17 0.87
CA LYS A 83 20.78 -14.48 1.13
C LYS A 83 20.06 -14.37 2.48
N PRO A 84 18.75 -14.60 2.60
CA PRO A 84 18.10 -14.58 3.89
C PRO A 84 18.61 -15.79 4.68
N SER A 85 19.49 -15.55 5.66
CA SER A 85 19.74 -16.52 6.73
C SER A 85 18.46 -16.57 7.55
N TYR A 86 17.60 -17.55 7.26
CA TYR A 86 16.28 -17.71 7.90
C TYR A 86 16.34 -18.00 9.43
N LYS A 87 17.52 -17.95 10.05
CA LYS A 87 17.72 -18.28 11.46
C LYS A 87 17.72 -17.07 12.40
N ASP A 88 17.88 -15.85 11.89
CA ASP A 88 18.20 -14.71 12.77
C ASP A 88 16.99 -13.79 13.10
N HIS A 89 15.84 -13.92 12.43
CA HIS A 89 14.69 -13.01 12.63
C HIS A 89 13.58 -13.50 13.55
N PHE A 90 13.63 -14.74 14.05
CA PHE A 90 12.60 -15.23 14.98
C PHE A 90 12.80 -14.71 16.42
N VAL A 91 14.05 -14.42 16.80
CA VAL A 91 14.42 -14.08 18.18
C VAL A 91 14.04 -12.63 18.52
N ASP A 92 14.11 -11.71 17.55
CA ASP A 92 13.83 -10.28 17.77
C ASP A 92 12.35 -9.99 18.02
N SER A 93 11.45 -10.71 17.33
CA SER A 93 10.00 -10.55 17.49
C SER A 93 9.50 -11.03 18.86
N LEU A 94 10.12 -12.07 19.43
CA LEU A 94 9.79 -12.58 20.77
C LEU A 94 10.29 -11.66 21.89
N ASN A 95 11.49 -11.10 21.72
CA ASN A 95 12.06 -10.14 22.68
C ASN A 95 11.23 -8.84 22.72
N LEU A 96 10.75 -8.37 21.57
CA LEU A 96 9.89 -7.19 21.51
C LEU A 96 8.54 -7.45 22.21
N TYR A 97 7.93 -8.61 22.00
CA TYR A 97 6.66 -8.98 22.66
C TYR A 97 6.82 -9.19 24.18
N GLN A 98 7.93 -9.78 24.63
CA GLN A 98 8.22 -9.96 26.05
C GLN A 98 8.50 -8.63 26.76
N SER A 99 9.12 -7.67 26.06
CA SER A 99 9.35 -6.31 26.57
C SER A 99 8.02 -5.57 26.79
N ILE A 100 7.08 -5.69 25.85
CA ILE A 100 5.74 -5.05 25.96
C ILE A 100 4.89 -5.70 27.07
N LYS A 101 5.04 -7.01 27.32
CA LYS A 101 4.34 -7.69 28.43
C LYS A 101 4.90 -7.33 29.81
N SER A 102 6.17 -6.96 29.91
CA SER A 102 6.81 -6.64 31.20
C SER A 102 6.61 -5.19 31.64
N GLU A 103 6.29 -4.28 30.71
CA GLU A 103 5.98 -2.86 31.03
C GLU A 103 4.59 -2.64 31.65
N ASN A 104 3.67 -3.62 31.60
CA ASN A 104 2.30 -3.45 32.11
C ASN A 104 2.11 -3.78 33.60
N ASN A 105 3.19 -4.01 34.37
CA ASN A 105 3.11 -4.32 35.80
C ASN A 105 3.96 -3.39 36.67
N THR A 106 3.75 -2.07 36.63
CA THR A 106 3.97 -1.21 37.83
C THR A 106 3.23 0.13 37.71
N PRO A 107 2.46 0.56 38.72
CA PRO A 107 1.96 1.93 38.80
C PRO A 107 2.93 2.79 39.62
N LYS A 108 3.70 3.68 38.98
CA LYS A 108 4.45 4.74 39.69
C LYS A 108 4.49 6.08 38.93
N ASN A 109 3.59 6.95 39.39
CA ASN A 109 3.70 8.37 39.75
C ASN A 109 5.02 9.16 39.50
N VAL A 110 4.81 10.39 38.96
CA VAL A 110 5.54 11.69 39.09
C VAL A 110 6.72 12.07 38.14
N SER A 111 6.53 13.25 37.50
CA SER A 111 7.46 14.32 36.98
C SER A 111 8.61 13.93 36.03
N GLU A 112 8.95 14.61 34.93
CA GLU A 112 8.72 15.96 34.39
C GLU A 112 9.02 15.89 32.87
N LYS A 113 8.25 16.57 32.00
CA LYS A 113 8.39 16.49 30.53
C LYS A 113 9.34 17.56 29.97
N PRO A 114 10.32 17.22 29.10
CA PRO A 114 10.92 18.19 28.20
C PRO A 114 9.98 18.47 27.01
N LYS A 115 9.76 19.77 26.75
CA LYS A 115 8.88 20.30 25.71
C LYS A 115 9.48 20.08 24.30
N TYR A 116 8.97 19.09 23.58
CA TYR A 116 9.02 19.10 22.11
C TYR A 116 7.61 19.30 21.56
N LYS A 117 7.37 20.46 20.93
CA LYS A 117 6.16 20.73 20.15
C LYS A 117 6.28 19.99 18.81
N LYS A 118 5.57 18.88 18.64
CA LYS A 118 5.15 18.40 17.32
C LYS A 118 3.72 18.92 17.06
N PRO A 119 3.40 19.44 15.87
CA PRO A 119 2.03 19.72 15.51
C PRO A 119 1.31 18.39 15.27
N THR A 120 0.57 17.92 16.27
CA THR A 120 -0.43 16.86 16.13
C THR A 120 -1.61 17.44 15.36
N SER A 121 -1.65 17.23 14.04
CA SER A 121 -2.87 17.41 13.27
C SER A 121 -3.72 16.14 13.40
N ASN A 122 -4.67 16.15 14.35
CA ASN A 122 -6.00 15.58 14.24
C ASN A 122 -6.16 14.27 13.43
N PHE A 123 -5.48 13.19 13.80
CA PHE A 123 -5.74 11.85 13.22
C PHE A 123 -6.38 10.86 14.20
N GLU A 124 -6.52 11.20 15.48
CA GLU A 124 -7.01 10.28 16.51
C GLU A 124 -8.48 10.49 16.91
N GLU A 125 -9.33 10.99 16.01
CA GLU A 125 -10.76 11.20 16.31
C GLU A 125 -11.74 10.33 15.51
N ASN A 126 -11.30 9.29 14.77
CA ASN A 126 -12.25 8.47 13.99
C ASN A 126 -12.13 6.94 14.09
N PHE A 127 -11.45 6.40 15.11
CA PHE A 127 -11.50 4.95 15.37
C PHE A 127 -12.57 4.50 16.37
N ASN A 128 -13.50 5.40 16.74
CA ASN A 128 -14.56 5.10 17.71
C ASN A 128 -15.95 4.89 17.08
N LYS A 129 -16.01 4.39 15.84
CA LYS A 129 -17.17 3.59 15.44
C LYS A 129 -16.91 2.18 15.96
N LYS A 130 -17.72 1.74 16.92
CA LYS A 130 -17.88 0.32 17.23
C LYS A 130 -18.35 -0.39 15.95
N ASN A 131 -17.40 -0.75 15.10
CA ASN A 131 -17.62 -1.71 14.03
C ASN A 131 -17.64 -3.06 14.74
N ASP A 132 -18.79 -3.39 15.34
CA ASP A 132 -19.06 -4.70 15.90
C ASP A 132 -19.13 -5.69 14.72
N MET A 133 -17.97 -6.06 14.17
CA MET A 133 -17.90 -7.10 13.16
C MET A 133 -18.12 -8.44 13.82
N THR A 134 -19.04 -9.21 13.25
CA THR A 134 -19.28 -10.58 13.66
C THR A 134 -18.10 -11.47 13.29
N LEU A 135 -17.91 -12.58 14.01
CA LEU A 135 -16.90 -13.58 13.65
C LEU A 135 -17.09 -14.10 12.21
N GLN A 136 -18.32 -14.11 11.71
CA GLN A 136 -18.61 -14.50 10.34
C GLN A 136 -18.07 -13.49 9.32
N GLU A 137 -18.23 -12.19 9.57
CA GLU A 137 -17.71 -11.14 8.69
C GLU A 137 -16.18 -11.15 8.66
N ILE A 138 -15.56 -11.27 9.84
CA ILE A 138 -14.11 -11.43 9.97
C ILE A 138 -13.64 -12.67 9.20
N TYR A 139 -14.38 -13.77 9.30
CA TYR A 139 -14.05 -14.99 8.56
C TYR A 139 -14.14 -14.79 7.05
N GLU A 140 -15.22 -14.23 6.52
CA GLU A 140 -15.39 -14.05 5.07
C GLU A 140 -14.34 -13.10 4.46
N GLU A 141 -13.88 -12.10 5.21
CA GLU A 141 -12.86 -11.17 4.74
C GLU A 141 -11.44 -11.75 4.80
N PHE A 142 -11.14 -12.57 5.81
CA PHE A 142 -9.77 -13.01 6.12
C PHE A 142 -9.56 -14.53 6.08
N TRP A 143 -10.50 -15.32 5.56
CA TRP A 143 -10.38 -16.78 5.58
C TRP A 143 -9.08 -17.30 4.95
N GLU A 144 -8.49 -16.65 3.95
CA GLU A 144 -7.24 -17.10 3.33
C GLU A 144 -6.04 -17.13 4.31
N PHE A 145 -6.11 -16.36 5.40
CA PHE A 145 -5.05 -16.22 6.40
C PHE A 145 -5.33 -16.98 7.70
N ILE A 146 -6.52 -17.54 7.85
CA ILE A 146 -6.91 -18.26 9.07
C ILE A 146 -6.51 -19.73 8.92
N ASP A 147 -5.72 -20.24 9.86
CA ASP A 147 -5.29 -21.65 9.89
C ASP A 147 -6.48 -22.61 9.97
N ASP A 148 -6.39 -23.74 9.28
CA ASP A 148 -7.42 -24.78 9.29
C ASP A 148 -7.64 -25.40 10.69
N LYS A 149 -6.65 -25.27 11.58
CA LYS A 149 -6.71 -25.75 12.97
C LYS A 149 -7.20 -24.70 13.96
N ASN A 150 -7.66 -23.54 13.48
CA ASN A 150 -8.11 -22.47 14.35
C ASN A 150 -9.46 -22.83 15.03
N GLU A 151 -9.44 -22.95 16.36
CA GLU A 151 -10.61 -23.35 17.15
C GLU A 151 -11.75 -22.33 17.09
N ILE A 152 -11.42 -21.04 17.03
CA ILE A 152 -12.38 -19.92 17.02
C ILE A 152 -13.21 -19.96 15.74
N PHE A 153 -12.57 -20.25 14.61
CA PHE A 153 -13.22 -20.29 13.29
C PHE A 153 -13.60 -21.71 12.83
N SER A 154 -13.44 -22.73 13.68
CA SER A 154 -13.66 -24.14 13.36
C SER A 154 -15.01 -24.43 12.69
N LYS A 155 -16.08 -23.76 13.14
CA LYS A 155 -17.44 -23.88 12.59
C LYS A 155 -17.57 -23.33 11.16
N PHE A 156 -16.79 -22.31 10.82
CA PHE A 156 -16.78 -21.71 9.49
C PHE A 156 -15.86 -22.51 8.55
N ILE A 157 -14.68 -22.90 9.04
CA ILE A 157 -13.68 -23.69 8.29
C ILE A 157 -14.27 -25.02 7.80
N THR A 158 -14.95 -25.77 8.67
CA THR A 158 -15.51 -27.10 8.32
C THR A 158 -16.61 -27.03 7.26
N ASN A 159 -17.34 -25.92 7.20
CA ASN A 159 -18.46 -25.73 6.27
C ASN A 159 -18.07 -25.01 4.98
N ASP A 160 -16.85 -24.47 4.90
CA ASP A 160 -16.40 -23.68 3.77
C ASP A 160 -16.16 -24.54 2.51
N LYS A 161 -16.93 -24.27 1.46
CA LYS A 161 -16.75 -24.92 0.15
C LYS A 161 -15.53 -24.37 -0.59
N LYS A 162 -15.18 -23.10 -0.40
CA LYS A 162 -14.04 -22.44 -1.07
C LYS A 162 -12.72 -23.11 -0.65
N ARG A 163 -12.53 -23.30 0.65
CA ARG A 163 -11.36 -24.02 1.21
C ARG A 163 -11.23 -25.45 0.70
N ARG A 164 -12.34 -26.19 0.69
CA ARG A 164 -12.34 -27.59 0.19
C ARG A 164 -11.94 -27.69 -1.27
N THR A 165 -12.36 -26.73 -2.10
CA THR A 165 -11.95 -26.67 -3.50
C THR A 165 -10.45 -26.37 -3.63
N LEU A 166 -9.90 -25.41 -2.87
CA LEU A 166 -8.47 -25.11 -2.89
C LEU A 166 -7.59 -26.28 -2.45
N LEU A 167 -7.97 -27.00 -1.40
CA LEU A 167 -7.25 -28.19 -0.94
C LEU A 167 -7.23 -29.27 -2.02
N ARG A 168 -8.36 -29.53 -2.68
CA ARG A 168 -8.42 -30.48 -3.81
C ARG A 168 -7.53 -30.08 -4.98
N MET A 169 -7.37 -28.78 -5.25
CA MET A 169 -6.46 -28.33 -6.33
C MET A 169 -4.99 -28.49 -5.95
N ARG A 170 -4.63 -28.35 -4.66
CA ARG A 170 -3.25 -28.60 -4.19
C ARG A 170 -2.88 -30.08 -4.28
N ASP A 171 -3.80 -30.98 -3.95
CA ASP A 171 -3.56 -32.43 -4.00
C ASP A 171 -3.46 -32.99 -5.43
N LEU A 172 -3.91 -32.24 -6.45
CA LEU A 172 -3.78 -32.59 -7.86
C LEU A 172 -2.51 -32.03 -8.52
N SER A 173 -1.67 -31.31 -7.78
CA SER A 173 -0.36 -30.91 -8.30
C SER A 173 0.56 -32.14 -8.35
N PRO A 174 1.12 -32.51 -9.51
CA PRO A 174 2.07 -33.61 -9.59
C PRO A 174 3.27 -33.27 -8.71
N LEU A 175 3.61 -34.16 -7.78
CA LEU A 175 4.87 -34.08 -7.06
C LEU A 175 6.02 -33.99 -8.07
N PRO A 176 7.00 -33.09 -7.88
CA PRO A 176 8.17 -33.06 -8.75
C PRO A 176 8.90 -34.40 -8.58
N ASN A 177 9.01 -35.13 -9.69
CA ASN A 177 9.72 -36.41 -9.77
C ASN A 177 11.08 -36.29 -9.07
N SER A 178 11.24 -36.99 -7.96
CA SER A 178 12.52 -37.21 -7.33
C SER A 178 13.29 -38.26 -8.13
N SER A 179 14.36 -37.79 -8.78
CA SER A 179 15.58 -38.50 -9.20
C SER A 179 15.47 -39.78 -10.01
#